data_AF-A0A535AM92-F1
#
_entry.id   AF-A0A535AM92-F1
#
_cell.length_a   1.000
_cell.length_b   1.000
_cell.length_c   1.000
_cell.angle_alpha   90.00
_cell.angle_beta   90.00
_cell.angle_gamma   90.00
#
_symmetry.space_group_name_H-M   'P 1'
#
loop_
_entity.id
_entity.type
_entity.pdbx_description
1 polymer ?
#
loop_
_entity_poly.entity_id
_entity_poly.type
_entity_poly.pdbx_seq_one_letter_code
_entity_poly.pdbx_strand_id
1 'polypeptide(L)'
;MLTWLIDTNGDWVLTIVRVVLGVVLFAHGAQKLLGWFGGPGLGATLRTFRDQLRIPVPLACPALGVAITMAVAMVTVHLKYGFFMNWFGEKQGHGVEYHLVVIALAVVVMVKGAGAFSFDSALSRHAAGSKNNVVSRSIREK
;
A
#
# COMPACT_ATOMS: atom_id res chain seq x y z
N MET A 1 -12.51 20.55 -10.29
CA MET A 1 -11.63 20.57 -9.10
C MET A 1 -11.23 19.19 -8.58
N LEU A 2 -11.85 18.06 -8.98
CA LEU A 2 -11.37 16.71 -8.60
C LEU A 2 -10.37 16.11 -9.61
N THR A 3 -10.08 16.78 -10.71
CA THR A 3 -9.23 16.22 -11.77
C THR A 3 -7.79 15.99 -11.31
N TRP A 4 -7.24 16.79 -10.39
CA TRP A 4 -5.89 16.55 -9.83
C TRP A 4 -5.76 15.25 -9.02
N LEU A 5 -6.87 14.68 -8.53
CA LEU A 5 -6.89 13.40 -7.81
C LEU A 5 -6.81 12.20 -8.78
N ILE A 6 -7.22 12.39 -10.03
CA ILE A 6 -7.24 11.34 -11.06
C ILE A 6 -6.12 11.57 -12.10
N ASP A 7 -5.62 12.81 -12.20
CA ASP A 7 -4.52 13.15 -13.07
C ASP A 7 -3.23 12.50 -12.57
N THR A 8 -2.67 11.68 -13.44
CA THR A 8 -1.68 10.70 -13.06
C THR A 8 -0.46 10.90 -13.94
N ASN A 9 0.56 11.55 -13.37
CA ASN A 9 1.83 11.73 -14.06
C ASN A 9 2.53 10.38 -14.25
N GLY A 10 2.94 10.11 -15.49
CA GLY A 10 3.68 8.90 -15.88
C GLY A 10 5.14 8.94 -15.47
N ASP A 11 5.40 9.23 -14.20
CA ASP A 11 6.74 9.26 -13.65
C ASP A 11 7.25 7.82 -13.43
N TRP A 12 8.30 7.46 -14.18
CA TRP A 12 8.95 6.15 -14.09
C TRP A 12 9.60 5.92 -12.71
N VAL A 13 10.08 6.98 -12.04
CA VAL A 13 10.65 6.88 -10.68
C VAL A 13 9.57 6.43 -9.70
N LEU A 14 8.38 7.03 -9.80
CA LEU A 14 7.24 6.65 -8.97
C LEU A 14 6.78 5.21 -9.23
N THR A 15 6.90 4.76 -10.48
CA THR A 15 6.57 3.38 -10.85
C THR A 15 7.53 2.39 -10.21
N ILE A 16 8.83 2.65 -10.23
CA ILE A 16 9.84 1.83 -9.55
C ILE A 16 9.56 1.79 -8.04
N VAL A 17 9.30 2.94 -7.43
CA VAL A 17 8.95 3.03 -5.99
C VAL A 17 7.72 2.18 -5.67
N ARG A 18 6.68 2.19 -6.51
CA ARG A 18 5.49 1.35 -6.32
C ARG A 18 5.78 -0.13 -6.45
N VAL A 19 6.59 -0.54 -7.43
CA VAL A 19 6.94 -1.95 -7.61
C VAL A 19 7.71 -2.45 -6.39
N VAL A 20 8.70 -1.69 -5.94
CA VAL A 20 9.49 -2.03 -4.75
C VAL A 20 8.61 -2.09 -3.50
N LEU A 21 7.80 -1.06 -3.24
CA LEU A 21 6.85 -1.06 -2.12
C LEU A 21 5.85 -2.21 -2.24
N GLY A 22 5.34 -2.48 -3.43
CA GLY A 22 4.38 -3.54 -3.70
C GLY A 22 4.95 -4.91 -3.39
N VAL A 23 6.19 -5.19 -3.79
CA VAL A 23 6.90 -6.44 -3.46
C VAL A 23 7.09 -6.56 -1.95
N VAL A 24 7.51 -5.50 -1.27
CA VAL A 24 7.72 -5.52 0.19
C VAL A 24 6.41 -5.76 0.94
N LEU A 25 5.35 -5.03 0.58
CA LEU A 25 4.01 -5.18 1.16
C LEU A 25 3.42 -6.56 0.86
N PHE A 26 3.64 -7.09 -0.35
CA PHE A 26 3.20 -8.43 -0.72
C PHE A 26 3.90 -9.49 0.13
N ALA A 27 5.23 -9.43 0.25
CA ALA A 27 5.99 -10.38 1.07
C ALA A 27 5.54 -10.34 2.53
N HIS A 28 5.37 -9.15 3.11
CA HIS A 28 4.88 -8.98 4.49
C HIS A 28 3.42 -9.43 4.65
N GLY A 29 2.56 -9.11 3.69
CA GLY A 29 1.17 -9.54 3.69
C GLY A 29 1.05 -11.07 3.60
N ALA A 30 1.85 -11.69 2.74
CA ALA A 30 1.93 -13.13 2.60
C ALA A 30 2.40 -13.83 3.89
N GLN A 31 3.34 -13.23 4.64
CA GLN A 31 3.72 -13.75 5.96
C GLN A 31 2.56 -13.75 6.95
N LYS A 32 1.74 -12.69 6.95
CA LYS A 32 0.62 -12.52 7.89
C LYS A 32 -0.64 -13.29 7.51
N LEU A 33 -0.90 -13.48 6.22
CA LEU A 33 -2.10 -14.16 5.72
C LEU A 33 -1.82 -15.63 5.39
N LEU A 34 -0.72 -15.92 4.70
CA LEU A 34 -0.45 -17.25 4.17
C LEU A 34 0.59 -18.01 5.00
N GLY A 35 1.30 -17.33 5.90
CA GLY A 35 2.44 -17.92 6.61
C GLY A 35 3.64 -18.18 5.70
N TRP A 36 3.66 -17.55 4.52
CA TRP A 36 4.76 -17.70 3.59
C TRP A 36 6.06 -17.20 4.21
N PHE A 37 7.20 -17.74 3.79
CA PHE A 37 8.54 -17.43 4.34
C PHE A 37 8.68 -17.74 5.84
N GLY A 38 7.96 -18.76 6.34
CA GLY A 38 7.94 -19.08 7.77
C GLY A 38 7.19 -18.05 8.60
N GLY A 39 6.32 -17.26 7.97
CA GLY A 39 5.53 -16.22 8.63
C GLY A 39 4.48 -16.81 9.57
N PRO A 40 3.99 -15.99 10.52
CA PRO A 40 3.05 -16.43 11.56
C PRO A 40 1.68 -16.91 11.02
N GLY A 41 1.31 -16.50 9.79
CA GLY A 41 0.09 -16.94 9.12
C GLY A 41 -1.21 -16.39 9.73
N LEU A 42 -2.33 -16.68 9.06
CA LEU A 42 -3.64 -16.10 9.39
C LEU A 42 -4.06 -16.42 10.83
N GLY A 43 -3.84 -17.65 11.29
CA GLY A 43 -4.26 -18.09 12.63
C GLY A 43 -3.57 -17.35 13.78
N ALA A 44 -2.28 -17.01 13.64
CA ALA A 44 -1.59 -16.17 14.63
C ALA A 44 -2.02 -14.70 14.52
N THR A 45 -2.18 -14.20 13.30
CA THR A 45 -2.67 -12.84 13.05
C THR A 45 -4.07 -12.62 13.64
N LEU A 46 -4.99 -13.58 13.47
CA LEU A 46 -6.33 -13.53 14.06
C LEU A 46 -6.32 -13.63 15.59
N ARG A 47 -5.39 -14.41 16.18
CA ARG A 47 -5.20 -14.44 17.63
C ARG A 47 -4.76 -13.08 18.15
N THR A 48 -3.83 -12.40 17.49
CA THR A 48 -3.47 -11.02 17.84
C THR A 48 -4.67 -10.08 17.77
N PHE A 49 -5.50 -10.16 16.72
CA PHE A 49 -6.70 -9.31 16.62
C PHE A 49 -7.75 -9.59 17.69
N ARG A 50 -7.97 -10.86 18.01
CA ARG A 50 -8.94 -11.28 19.02
C ARG A 50 -8.44 -10.95 20.43
N ASP A 51 -7.20 -11.29 20.74
CA ASP A 51 -6.69 -11.33 22.10
C ASP A 51 -6.00 -10.02 22.50
N GLN A 52 -5.27 -9.36 21.58
CA GLN A 52 -4.65 -8.07 21.84
C GLN A 52 -5.55 -6.89 21.45
N LEU A 53 -6.20 -6.93 20.30
CA LEU A 53 -7.01 -5.80 19.81
C LEU A 53 -8.51 -5.89 20.12
N ARG A 54 -9.03 -7.04 20.57
CA ARG A 54 -10.47 -7.29 20.83
C ARG A 54 -11.41 -6.95 19.65
N ILE A 55 -10.92 -7.06 18.40
CA ILE A 55 -11.71 -6.77 17.20
C ILE A 55 -12.39 -8.06 16.70
N PRO A 56 -13.72 -8.05 16.40
CA PRO A 56 -14.41 -9.21 15.83
C PRO A 56 -13.87 -9.55 14.43
N VAL A 57 -13.47 -10.81 14.22
CA VAL A 57 -12.84 -11.34 13.00
C VAL A 57 -13.57 -11.00 11.68
N PRO A 58 -14.92 -10.97 11.60
CA PRO A 58 -15.61 -10.62 10.36
C PRO A 58 -15.39 -9.18 9.87
N LEU A 59 -14.98 -8.26 10.74
CA LEU A 59 -14.75 -6.85 10.40
C LEU A 59 -13.30 -6.54 9.99
N ALA A 60 -12.40 -7.51 10.13
CA ALA A 60 -11.00 -7.33 9.76
C ALA A 60 -10.82 -7.52 8.25
N CYS A 61 -11.01 -6.46 7.46
CA CYS A 61 -10.55 -6.45 6.07
C CYS A 61 -9.05 -6.80 6.02
N PRO A 62 -8.58 -7.74 5.19
CA PRO A 62 -7.19 -8.19 5.22
C PRO A 62 -6.18 -7.04 4.99
N ALA A 63 -6.48 -6.09 4.10
CA ALA A 63 -5.63 -4.92 3.86
C ALA A 63 -5.61 -3.96 5.07
N LEU A 64 -6.78 -3.70 5.67
CA LEU A 64 -6.91 -2.86 6.87
C LEU A 64 -6.25 -3.53 8.08
N GLY A 65 -6.38 -4.85 8.19
CA GLY A 65 -5.76 -5.66 9.23
C GLY A 65 -4.24 -5.62 9.14
N VAL A 66 -3.66 -5.78 7.95
CA VAL A 66 -2.20 -5.62 7.80
C VAL A 66 -1.77 -4.20 8.22
N ALA A 67 -2.47 -3.15 7.79
CA ALA A 67 -2.15 -1.79 8.20
C ALA A 67 -2.26 -1.58 9.73
N ILE A 68 -3.33 -2.08 10.36
CA ILE A 68 -3.56 -1.99 11.80
C ILE A 68 -2.51 -2.78 12.58
N THR A 69 -2.15 -3.99 12.15
CA THR A 69 -1.11 -4.78 12.81
C THR A 69 0.26 -4.15 12.71
N MET A 70 0.59 -3.52 11.58
CA MET A 70 1.83 -2.75 11.46
C MET A 70 1.82 -1.53 12.40
N ALA A 71 0.70 -0.80 12.49
CA ALA A 71 0.56 0.34 13.40
C ALA A 71 0.66 -0.07 14.88
N VAL A 72 -0.03 -1.14 15.29
CA VAL A 72 0.05 -1.66 16.66
C VAL A 72 1.44 -2.21 16.98
N ALA A 73 2.08 -2.95 16.07
CA ALA A 73 3.44 -3.44 16.27
C ALA A 73 4.44 -2.29 16.42
N MET A 74 4.31 -1.24 15.61
CA MET A 74 5.12 -0.04 15.71
C MET A 74 5.00 0.63 17.09
N VAL A 75 3.78 0.76 17.62
CA VAL A 75 3.54 1.44 18.90
C VAL A 75 3.91 0.56 20.10
N THR A 76 3.56 -0.73 20.07
CA THR A 76 3.68 -1.61 21.25
C THR A 76 5.02 -2.30 21.35
N VAL A 77 5.65 -2.61 20.21
CA VAL A 77 6.91 -3.35 20.14
C VAL A 77 8.07 -2.41 19.89
N HIS A 78 7.99 -1.55 18.87
CA HIS A 78 9.16 -0.80 18.42
C HIS A 78 9.42 0.52 19.16
N LEU A 79 8.38 1.22 19.63
CA LEU A 79 8.56 2.47 20.39
C LEU A 79 9.42 2.28 21.65
N LYS A 80 9.36 1.10 22.29
CA LYS A 80 10.12 0.79 23.51
C LYS A 80 11.62 0.75 23.27
N TYR A 81 12.07 0.49 22.04
CA TYR A 81 13.48 0.41 21.67
C TYR A 81 14.03 1.74 21.12
N GLY A 82 13.23 2.81 21.17
CA GLY A 82 13.60 4.16 20.74
C GLY A 82 13.37 4.40 19.24
N PHE A 83 13.93 5.51 18.74
CA PHE A 83 13.74 5.95 17.37
C PHE A 83 14.51 5.10 16.35
N PHE A 84 15.83 4.96 16.55
CA PHE A 84 16.73 4.41 15.55
C PHE A 84 16.62 2.90 15.37
N MET A 85 16.64 2.48 14.11
CA MET A 85 16.72 1.07 13.74
C MET A 85 18.05 0.46 14.22
N ASN A 86 17.98 -0.75 14.76
CA ASN A 86 19.16 -1.49 15.22
C ASN A 86 19.87 -2.18 14.04
N TRP A 87 20.56 -1.40 13.21
CA TRP A 87 21.21 -1.88 11.98
C TRP A 87 22.33 -2.89 12.23
N PHE A 88 23.12 -2.67 13.29
CA PHE A 88 24.32 -3.47 13.60
C PHE A 88 24.07 -4.56 14.65
N GLY A 89 22.82 -4.75 15.09
CA GLY A 89 22.47 -5.80 16.04
C GLY A 89 22.86 -5.53 17.50
N GLU A 90 23.35 -4.34 17.84
CA GLU A 90 23.84 -4.02 19.18
C GLU A 90 22.72 -3.82 20.23
N LYS A 91 21.48 -3.59 19.79
CA LYS A 91 20.30 -3.44 20.67
C LYS A 91 19.45 -4.71 20.72
N GLN A 92 18.71 -4.88 21.82
CA GLN A 92 17.78 -6.01 21.98
C GLN A 92 16.53 -5.93 21.08
N GLY A 93 16.31 -4.81 20.39
CA GLY A 93 15.17 -4.62 19.52
C GLY A 93 15.34 -3.50 18.51
N HIS A 94 14.46 -3.47 17.53
CA HIS A 94 14.46 -2.52 16.43
C HIS A 94 13.63 -1.28 16.80
N GLY A 95 14.14 -0.08 16.53
CA GLY A 95 13.39 1.17 16.67
C GLY A 95 12.36 1.40 15.55
N VAL A 96 11.65 2.52 15.63
CA VAL A 96 10.51 2.86 14.76
C VAL A 96 10.87 3.47 13.39
N GLU A 97 12.14 3.86 13.18
CA GLU A 97 12.62 4.60 12.00
C GLU A 97 12.14 4.03 10.66
N TYR A 98 12.35 2.73 10.41
CA TYR A 98 11.92 2.08 9.16
C TYR A 98 10.41 2.17 8.92
N HIS A 99 9.60 2.02 9.96
CA HIS A 99 8.14 2.08 9.83
C HIS A 99 7.69 3.48 9.43
N LEU A 100 8.30 4.52 10.00
CA LEU A 100 8.02 5.91 9.62
C LEU A 100 8.39 6.19 8.16
N VAL A 101 9.54 5.68 7.70
CA VAL A 101 9.96 5.83 6.30
C VAL A 101 8.96 5.17 5.36
N VAL A 102 8.52 3.95 5.65
CA VAL A 102 7.53 3.24 4.82
C VAL A 102 6.18 3.96 4.81
N ILE A 103 5.72 4.49 5.95
CA ILE A 103 4.48 5.28 6.03
C ILE A 103 4.62 6.58 5.22
N ALA A 104 5.72 7.32 5.38
CA ALA A 104 5.97 8.55 4.63
C ALA A 104 6.01 8.28 3.12
N LEU A 105 6.66 7.20 2.69
CA LEU A 105 6.72 6.80 1.29
C LEU A 105 5.35 6.39 0.75
N ALA A 106 4.56 5.66 1.56
CA ALA A 106 3.19 5.30 1.20
C ALA A 106 2.28 6.53 1.04
N VAL A 107 2.41 7.53 1.92
CA VAL A 107 1.68 8.81 1.81
C VAL A 107 2.10 9.56 0.54
N VAL A 108 3.41 9.64 0.24
CA VAL A 108 3.90 10.28 -0.99
C VAL A 108 3.35 9.60 -2.24
N VAL A 109 3.32 8.27 -2.26
CA VAL A 109 2.76 7.50 -3.37
C VAL A 109 1.24 7.70 -3.48
N MET A 110 0.53 7.74 -2.35
CA MET A 110 -0.92 7.98 -2.30
C MET A 110 -1.28 9.37 -2.83
N VAL A 111 -0.55 10.42 -2.43
CA VAL A 111 -0.77 11.79 -2.89
C VAL A 111 -0.46 11.95 -4.38
N LYS A 112 0.57 11.26 -4.90
CA LYS A 112 0.93 11.29 -6.33
C LYS A 112 0.02 10.42 -7.24
N GLY A 113 -1.02 9.78 -6.70
CA GLY A 113 -2.02 9.04 -7.48
C GLY A 113 -1.60 7.61 -7.87
N ALA A 114 -2.21 7.02 -8.90
CA ALA A 114 -2.12 5.58 -9.19
C ALA A 114 -1.03 5.16 -10.22
N GLY A 115 -0.49 6.10 -11.00
CA GLY A 115 0.56 5.86 -12.02
C GLY A 115 0.07 5.59 -13.44
N ALA A 116 0.95 5.76 -14.44
CA ALA A 116 0.61 5.59 -15.86
C ALA A 116 0.08 4.19 -16.24
N PHE A 117 0.34 3.18 -15.41
CA PHE A 117 -0.15 1.81 -15.58
C PHE A 117 -1.40 1.50 -14.75
N SER A 118 -2.08 2.51 -14.19
CA SER A 118 -3.31 2.28 -13.44
C SER A 118 -4.47 1.88 -14.37
N PHE A 119 -5.33 0.99 -13.86
CA PHE A 119 -6.53 0.55 -14.58
C PHE A 119 -7.46 1.74 -14.87
N ASP A 120 -7.53 2.71 -13.95
CA ASP A 120 -8.27 3.97 -14.09
C ASP A 120 -7.73 4.86 -15.22
N SER A 121 -6.40 4.91 -15.40
CA SER A 121 -5.77 5.65 -16.50
C SER A 121 -6.05 4.98 -17.85
N ALA A 122 -5.97 3.65 -17.91
CA ALA A 122 -6.29 2.89 -19.11
C ALA A 122 -7.76 3.09 -19.54
N LEU A 123 -8.69 3.03 -18.59
CA LEU A 123 -10.12 3.23 -18.85
C LEU A 123 -10.44 4.68 -19.27
N SER A 124 -9.84 5.68 -18.61
CA SER A 124 -9.98 7.09 -19.01
C SER A 124 -9.47 7.35 -20.43
N ARG A 125 -8.33 6.76 -20.80
CA ARG A 125 -7.76 6.88 -22.16
C ARG A 125 -8.65 6.23 -23.22
N HIS A 126 -9.25 5.07 -22.91
CA HIS A 126 -10.15 4.38 -23.83
C HIS A 126 -11.47 5.15 -24.02
N ALA A 127 -12.04 5.68 -22.95
CA ALA A 127 -13.25 6.49 -22.99
C ALA A 127 -13.05 7.82 -23.78
N ALA A 128 -11.90 8.47 -23.62
CA ALA A 128 -11.55 9.66 -24.38
C ALA A 128 -11.35 9.39 -25.89
N GLY A 129 -10.70 8.26 -26.23
CA GLY A 129 -10.52 7.84 -27.62
C GLY A 129 -11.83 7.53 -28.33
N SER A 130 -12.78 6.90 -27.64
CA SER A 130 -14.11 6.58 -28.18
C SER A 130 -14.90 7.85 -28.53
N LYS A 131 -14.91 8.86 -27.64
CA LYS A 131 -15.58 10.16 -27.90
C LYS A 131 -15.03 10.88 -29.15
N ASN A 132 -13.71 10.91 -29.32
CA ASN A 132 -13.08 11.57 -30.48
C ASN A 132 -13.41 10.86 -31.80
N ASN A 133 -13.56 9.53 -31.78
CA ASN A 133 -13.88 8.75 -32.97
C ASN A 133 -15.34 8.95 -33.43
N VAL A 134 -16.27 9.14 -32.48
CA VAL A 134 -17.67 9.45 -32.78
C VAL A 134 -17.83 10.86 -33.37
N VAL A 135 -17.16 11.86 -32.78
CA VAL A 135 -17.22 13.25 -33.27
C VAL A 135 -16.61 13.37 -34.67
N SER A 136 -15.47 12.74 -34.92
CA SER A 136 -14.82 12.78 -36.25
C SER A 136 -15.64 12.10 -37.34
N ARG A 137 -16.35 11.01 -37.05
CA ARG A 137 -17.29 10.39 -38.01
C ARG A 137 -18.49 11.30 -38.31
N SER A 138 -19.06 11.94 -37.30
CA SER A 138 -20.19 12.88 -37.48
C SER A 138 -19.83 14.11 -38.33
N ILE A 139 -18.57 14.55 -38.32
CA ILE A 139 -18.11 15.66 -39.16
C ILE A 139 -17.79 15.19 -40.59
N ARG A 140 -17.40 13.93 -40.78
CA ARG A 140 -17.05 13.36 -42.09
C ARG A 140 -18.27 12.95 -42.93
N GLU A 141 -19.41 12.73 -42.30
CA GLU A 141 -20.68 12.34 -42.94
C GLU A 141 -21.60 13.53 -43.27
N LYS A 142 -21.12 14.77 -43.11
CA LYS A 142 -21.78 16.01 -43.54
C LYS A 142 -21.01 16.67 -44.68
#